data_AF-A0A5J4T6Q6-F1
#
_entry.id   AF-A0A5J4T6Q6-F1
#
_cell.length_a   1.000
_cell.length_b   1.000
_cell.length_c   1.000
_cell.angle_alpha   90.00
_cell.angle_beta   90.00
_cell.angle_gamma   90.00
#
_symmetry.space_group_name_H-M   'P 1'
#
loop_
_entity.id
_entity.type
_entity.pdbx_description
1 polymer ?
#
loop_
_entity_poly.entity_id
_entity_poly.type
_entity_poly.pdbx_seq_one_letter_code
_entity_poly.pdbx_strand_id
1 'polypeptide(L)'
;IWALGVILFELLALEHPFLGEDENLPLLETFKQVIDNEPKPLPLHYPLSMRNLILRMLVKDPRQRITIKEIMQTPEIIACLTKK
;
A
#
# COMPACT_ATOMS: atom_id res chain seq x y z
N ILE A 1 6.27 6.21 4.16
CA ILE A 1 5.74 5.63 2.92
C ILE A 1 4.97 4.35 3.18
N TRP A 2 5.56 3.35 3.84
CA TRP A 2 4.86 2.10 4.18
C TRP A 2 3.50 2.31 4.85
N ALA A 3 3.47 3.01 5.99
CA ALA A 3 2.22 3.25 6.71
C ALA A 3 1.17 3.99 5.86
N LEU A 4 1.60 4.91 4.99
CA LEU A 4 0.70 5.57 4.04
C LEU A 4 0.14 4.57 3.02
N GLY A 5 0.96 3.66 2.50
CA GLY A 5 0.51 2.58 1.61
C GLY A 5 -0.52 1.66 2.28
N VAL A 6 -0.33 1.34 3.56
CA VAL A 6 -1.28 0.54 4.35
C VAL A 6 -2.61 1.29 4.50
N ILE A 7 -2.58 2.54 4.94
CA ILE A 7 -3.79 3.38 5.08
C ILE A 7 -4.53 3.52 3.75
N LEU A 8 -3.81 3.80 2.66
CA LEU A 8 -4.43 3.91 1.33
C LEU A 8 -5.05 2.59 0.88
N PHE A 9 -4.40 1.47 1.16
CA PHE A 9 -4.96 0.16 0.86
C PHE A 9 -6.27 -0.07 1.64
N GLU A 10 -6.26 0.16 2.95
CA GLU A 10 -7.44 0.01 3.81
C GLU A 10 -8.61 0.90 3.38
N LEU A 11 -8.34 2.14 2.98
CA LEU A 11 -9.38 3.04 2.49
C LEU A 11 -10.06 2.55 1.20
N LEU A 12 -9.35 1.75 0.39
CA LEU A 12 -9.84 1.25 -0.89
C LEU A 12 -10.44 -0.15 -0.79
N ALA A 13 -9.79 -1.05 -0.05
CA ALA A 13 -10.21 -2.44 0.08
C ALA A 13 -11.17 -2.65 1.26
N LEU A 14 -11.23 -1.71 2.22
CA LEU A 14 -11.88 -1.87 3.52
C LEU A 14 -11.34 -3.06 4.33
N GLU A 15 -10.14 -3.52 3.98
CA GLU A 15 -9.44 -4.64 4.60
C GLU A 15 -7.96 -4.30 4.77
N HIS A 16 -7.31 -4.92 5.76
CA HIS A 16 -5.87 -4.76 5.96
C HIS A 16 -5.07 -5.56 4.90
N PRO A 17 -3.98 -5.00 4.34
CA PRO A 17 -3.23 -5.63 3.25
C PRO A 17 -2.57 -6.97 3.61
N PHE A 18 -2.20 -7.18 4.88
CA PHE A 18 -1.47 -8.37 5.36
C PHE A 18 -2.21 -9.19 6.41
N LEU A 19 -3.32 -8.68 6.94
CA LEU A 19 -4.02 -9.31 8.07
C LEU A 19 -5.39 -9.80 7.59
N GLY A 20 -5.82 -10.92 8.17
CA GLY A 20 -7.19 -11.41 8.04
C GLY A 20 -8.14 -10.71 8.99
N GLU A 21 -9.39 -11.17 9.03
CA GLU A 21 -10.44 -10.67 9.95
C GLU A 21 -10.15 -11.00 11.43
N ASP A 22 -9.16 -11.83 11.71
CA ASP A 22 -8.87 -12.31 13.06
C ASP A 22 -8.02 -11.28 13.85
N GLU A 23 -8.70 -10.38 14.54
CA GLU A 23 -8.09 -9.29 15.31
C GLU A 23 -7.29 -9.78 16.55
N ASN A 24 -7.39 -11.07 16.92
CA ASN A 24 -6.74 -11.64 18.11
C ASN A 24 -5.41 -12.36 17.80
N LEU A 25 -4.83 -12.15 16.62
CA LEU A 25 -3.55 -12.73 16.23
C LEU A 25 -2.41 -12.27 17.17
N PRO A 26 -1.60 -13.20 17.74
CA PRO A 26 -0.42 -12.84 18.51
C PRO A 26 0.52 -11.91 17.73
N LEU A 27 1.12 -10.93 18.41
CA LEU A 27 2.02 -9.95 17.79
C LEU A 27 3.11 -10.58 16.91
N LEU A 28 3.68 -11.71 17.36
CA LEU A 28 4.71 -12.43 16.61
C LEU A 28 4.21 -12.95 15.26
N GLU A 29 2.96 -13.44 15.21
CA GLU A 29 2.35 -13.92 13.99
C GLU A 29 2.01 -12.77 13.05
N THR A 30 1.52 -11.65 13.58
CA THR A 30 1.34 -10.40 12.81
C THR A 30 2.63 -9.94 12.15
N PHE A 31 3.76 -9.96 12.87
CA PHE A 31 5.06 -9.62 12.27
C PHE A 31 5.45 -10.60 11.16
N LYS A 32 5.24 -11.91 11.35
CA LYS A 32 5.50 -12.90 10.30
C LYS A 32 4.64 -12.66 9.06
N GLN A 33 3.35 -12.41 9.22
CA GLN A 33 2.45 -12.07 8.10
C GLN A 33 2.97 -10.85 7.33
N VAL A 34 3.44 -9.82 8.03
CA VAL A 34 3.99 -8.61 7.41
C VAL A 34 5.36 -8.83 6.78
N ILE A 35 6.17 -9.78 7.22
CA ILE A 35 7.50 -10.02 6.65
C ILE A 35 7.43 -11.00 5.48
N ASP A 36 6.71 -12.11 5.66
CA ASP A 36 6.77 -13.27 4.78
C ASP A 36 5.71 -13.22 3.67
N ASN A 37 4.58 -12.54 3.89
CA ASN A 37 3.47 -12.53 2.93
C ASN A 37 3.42 -11.23 2.11
N GLU A 38 3.09 -11.39 0.83
CA GLU A 38 2.79 -10.28 -0.07
C GLU A 38 1.42 -9.66 0.28
N PRO A 39 1.23 -8.36 0.01
CA PRO A 39 -0.05 -7.71 0.27
C PRO A 39 -1.13 -8.32 -0.63
N LYS A 40 -2.36 -8.42 -0.10
CA LYS A 40 -3.54 -8.80 -0.88
C LYS A 40 -3.67 -7.91 -2.13
N PRO A 41 -4.13 -8.44 -3.27
CA PRO A 41 -4.36 -7.61 -4.45
C PRO A 41 -5.57 -6.69 -4.25
N LEU A 42 -5.44 -5.43 -4.67
CA LEU A 42 -6.58 -4.51 -4.74
C LEU A 42 -7.59 -4.96 -5.82
N PRO A 43 -8.90 -4.72 -5.61
CA PRO A 43 -9.94 -5.02 -6.60
C PRO A 43 -9.66 -4.45 -8.00
N LEU A 44 -10.06 -5.19 -9.04
CA LEU A 44 -9.73 -4.87 -10.43
C LEU A 44 -10.39 -3.60 -10.97
N HIS A 45 -11.48 -3.11 -10.34
CA HIS A 45 -12.14 -1.87 -10.75
C HIS A 45 -11.30 -0.62 -10.51
N TYR A 46 -10.25 -0.73 -9.69
CA TYR A 46 -9.29 0.35 -9.48
C TYR A 46 -8.28 0.45 -10.63
N PRO A 47 -7.89 1.67 -11.04
CA PRO A 47 -6.87 1.88 -12.06
C PRO A 47 -5.57 1.13 -11.75
N LEU A 48 -4.97 0.53 -12.77
CA LEU A 48 -3.73 -0.23 -12.62
C LEU A 48 -2.59 0.64 -12.06
N SER A 49 -2.51 1.90 -12.48
CA SER A 49 -1.50 2.85 -11.98
C SER A 49 -1.61 3.07 -10.46
N MET A 50 -2.83 3.22 -9.95
CA MET A 50 -3.08 3.37 -8.51
C MET A 50 -2.70 2.11 -7.74
N ARG A 51 -3.11 0.94 -8.25
CA ARG A 51 -2.76 -0.35 -7.63
C ARG A 51 -1.25 -0.56 -7.57
N ASN A 52 -0.56 -0.29 -8.68
CA ASN A 52 0.89 -0.39 -8.75
C ASN A 52 1.59 0.61 -7.82
N LEU A 53 1.08 1.84 -7.71
CA LEU A 53 1.62 2.82 -6.79
C LEU A 53 1.56 2.32 -5.34
N ILE A 54 0.40 1.81 -4.90
CA ILE A 54 0.22 1.29 -3.54
C ILE A 54 1.13 0.07 -3.29
N LEU A 55 1.21 -0.86 -4.24
CA LEU A 55 2.13 -2.01 -4.13
C LEU A 55 3.60 -1.55 -4.00
N ARG A 56 4.02 -0.53 -4.75
CA ARG A 56 5.37 0.07 -4.61
C ARG A 56 5.60 0.73 -3.25
N MET A 57 4.56 1.23 -2.59
CA MET A 57 4.65 1.74 -1.21
C MET A 57 4.80 0.61 -0.17
N LEU A 58 4.27 -0.58 -0.48
CA LEU A 58 4.27 -1.77 0.36
C LEU A 58 5.44 -2.74 0.07
N VAL A 59 6.48 -2.28 -0.62
CA VAL A 59 7.72 -3.06 -0.80
C VAL A 59 8.44 -3.25 0.53
N LYS A 60 8.81 -4.50 0.83
CA LYS A 60 9.44 -4.90 2.10
C LYS A 60 10.78 -4.21 2.30
N ASP A 61 11.68 -4.31 1.31
CA ASP A 61 12.98 -3.67 1.36
C ASP A 61 12.84 -2.14 1.32
N PRO A 62 13.20 -1.41 2.38
CA PRO A 62 13.10 0.04 2.42
C PRO A 62 13.97 0.75 1.37
N ARG A 63 15.01 0.10 0.83
CA ARG A 63 15.87 0.66 -0.22
C ARG A 63 15.24 0.57 -1.61
N GLN A 64 14.36 -0.41 -1.83
CA GLN A 64 13.61 -0.59 -3.08
C GLN A 64 12.23 0.08 -3.04
N ARG A 65 11.77 0.46 -1.84
CA ARG A 65 10.49 1.13 -1.64
C ARG A 65 10.49 2.52 -2.28
N ILE A 66 9.38 2.82 -2.95
CA ILE A 66 9.19 4.13 -3.59
C ILE A 66 9.36 5.28 -2.59
N THR A 67 10.04 6.34 -3.02
CA THR A 67 10.27 7.53 -2.22
C THR A 67 9.17 8.57 -2.43
N ILE A 68 9.03 9.52 -1.49
CA ILE A 68 8.06 10.61 -1.66
C ILE A 68 8.32 11.44 -2.92
N LYS A 69 9.59 11.60 -3.30
CA LYS A 69 9.97 12.34 -4.51
C LYS A 69 9.42 11.66 -5.75
N GLU A 70 9.54 10.34 -5.85
CA GLU A 70 9.00 9.56 -6.97
C GLU A 70 7.46 9.54 -6.96
N ILE A 71 6.84 9.42 -5.78
CA ILE A 71 5.37 9.50 -5.65
C ILE A 71 4.87 10.83 -6.24
N MET A 72 5.52 11.95 -5.90
CA MET A 72 5.17 13.28 -6.41
C MET A 72 5.33 13.43 -7.92
N GLN A 73 6.11 12.56 -8.59
CA GLN A 73 6.25 12.53 -10.05
C GLN A 73 5.15 11.70 -10.74
N THR A 74 4.24 11.09 -9.98
CA THR A 74 3.14 10.29 -10.54
C THR A 74 2.14 11.22 -11.25
N PRO A 75 1.81 10.99 -12.53
CA PRO A 75 0.96 11.89 -13.32
C PRO A 75 -0.36 12.24 -12.66
N GLU A 76 -1.01 11.27 -12.02
CA GLU A 76 -2.29 11.43 -11.32
C GLU A 76 -2.19 12.39 -10.13
N ILE A 77 -1.07 12.34 -9.40
CA ILE A 77 -0.82 13.20 -8.25
C ILE A 77 -0.51 14.63 -8.71
N ILE A 78 0.31 14.77 -9.75
CA ILE A 78 0.59 16.07 -10.37
C ILE A 78 -0.72 16.72 -10.83
N ALA A 79 -1.55 15.99 -11.57
CA ALA A 79 -2.82 16.49 -12.09
C ALA A 79 -3.77 16.97 -10.97
N CYS A 80 -3.79 16.30 -9.82
CA CYS A 80 -4.56 16.74 -8.66
C CYS A 80 -4.00 18.03 -8.03
N LEU A 81 -2.67 18.16 -7.96
CA LEU A 81 -2.02 19.33 -7.35
C LEU A 81 -2.05 20.59 -8.21
N THR A 82 -2.12 20.44 -9.54
CA THR A 82 -2.18 21.56 -10.50
C THR A 82 -3.57 22.16 -10.67
N LYS A 83 -4.63 21.51 -10.15
CA LYS A 83 -6.02 22.01 -10.19
C LYS A 83 -6.30 23.16 -9.20
N LYS A 84 -5.31 24.01 -8.92
CA LYS A 84 -5.47 25.20 -8.08
C LYS A 84 -6.06 26.37 -8.86
#